data_AF-A0A6L9J3M6-F1
#
_entry.id   AF-A0A6L9J3M6-F1
#
_cell.length_a   1.000
_cell.length_b   1.000
_cell.length_c   1.000
_cell.angle_alpha   90.00
_cell.angle_beta   90.00
_cell.angle_gamma   90.00
#
_symmetry.space_group_name_H-M   'P 1'
#
loop_
_entity.id
_entity.type
_entity.pdbx_description
1 polymer ?
#
loop_
_entity_poly.entity_id
_entity_poly.type
_entity_poly.pdbx_seq_one_letter_code
_entity_poly.pdbx_strand_id
1 'polypeptide(L)'
;MFKQIALVASIVTLILVAVVTALMAAPESEAGGGSLYDIRAVANQRTARPGNTDVASLFISVNNEFGVVYGLAPSSFDVMTGYVALGGCNVEIASVAEAGSGLYKMDLVPFTGNPSCQWLAGNYSLGIIINGPSGSGSTVVTLPIR
;
A
#
# COMPACT_ATOMS: atom_id res chain seq x y z
N MET A 1 -58.84 -2.19 -34.63
CA MET A 1 -57.61 -2.99 -34.60
C MET A 1 -56.31 -2.17 -34.65
N PHE A 2 -56.28 -0.97 -35.26
CA PHE A 2 -55.07 -0.14 -35.38
C PHE A 2 -54.56 0.55 -34.09
N LYS A 3 -55.36 0.67 -33.02
CA LYS A 3 -54.96 1.36 -31.78
C LYS A 3 -54.02 0.55 -30.86
N GLN A 4 -54.01 -0.77 -30.95
CA GLN A 4 -53.16 -1.60 -30.08
C GLN A 4 -51.70 -1.66 -30.52
N ILE A 5 -51.40 -1.48 -31.80
CA ILE A 5 -50.02 -1.55 -32.34
C ILE A 5 -49.20 -0.32 -31.94
N ALA A 6 -49.82 0.86 -31.90
CA ALA A 6 -49.16 2.11 -31.50
C ALA A 6 -48.73 2.11 -30.01
N LEU A 7 -49.50 1.47 -29.14
CA LEU A 7 -49.20 1.40 -27.70
C LEU A 7 -47.98 0.50 -27.41
N VAL A 8 -47.86 -0.62 -28.12
CA VAL A 8 -46.75 -1.57 -27.93
C VAL A 8 -45.42 -0.99 -28.43
N ALA A 9 -45.43 -0.23 -29.52
CA ALA A 9 -44.24 0.43 -30.05
C ALA A 9 -43.66 1.46 -29.05
N SER A 10 -44.50 2.27 -28.40
CA SER A 10 -44.04 3.26 -27.41
C SER A 10 -43.45 2.64 -26.13
N ILE A 11 -43.94 1.48 -25.69
CA ILE A 11 -43.43 0.81 -24.49
C ILE A 11 -42.03 0.23 -24.76
N VAL A 12 -41.81 -0.34 -25.94
CA VAL A 12 -40.50 -0.91 -26.30
C VAL A 12 -39.43 0.18 -26.42
N THR A 13 -39.76 1.36 -26.96
CA THR A 13 -38.81 2.49 -27.02
C THR A 13 -38.46 3.02 -25.62
N LEU A 14 -39.42 3.07 -24.69
CA LEU A 14 -39.18 3.56 -23.33
C LEU A 14 -38.26 2.62 -22.54
N ILE A 15 -38.42 1.30 -22.72
CA ILE A 15 -37.58 0.28 -22.08
C ILE A 15 -36.15 0.34 -22.65
N LEU A 16 -36.00 0.53 -23.96
CA LEU A 16 -34.69 0.63 -24.59
C LEU A 16 -33.89 1.85 -24.10
N VAL A 17 -34.56 2.99 -23.92
CA VAL A 17 -33.91 4.22 -23.42
C VAL A 17 -33.44 4.04 -21.97
N ALA A 18 -34.25 3.42 -21.10
CA ALA A 18 -33.88 3.19 -19.70
C ALA A 18 -32.66 2.25 -19.56
N VAL A 19 -32.59 1.20 -20.39
CA VAL A 19 -31.47 0.23 -20.38
C VAL A 19 -30.17 0.87 -20.88
N VAL A 20 -30.22 1.78 -21.86
CA VAL A 20 -29.02 2.46 -22.38
C VAL A 20 -28.47 3.49 -21.38
N THR A 21 -29.32 4.21 -20.63
CA THR A 21 -28.86 5.12 -19.56
C THR A 21 -28.24 4.38 -18.37
N ALA A 22 -28.73 3.18 -18.02
CA ALA A 22 -28.16 2.39 -16.93
C ALA A 22 -26.78 1.82 -17.26
N LEU A 23 -26.45 1.63 -18.55
CA LEU A 23 -25.16 1.11 -18.99
C LEU A 23 -24.06 2.19 -19.06
N MET A 24 -24.42 3.48 -19.09
CA MET A 24 -23.49 4.60 -19.12
C MET A 24 -23.27 5.27 -17.76
N ALA A 25 -24.08 4.92 -16.75
CA ALA A 25 -23.72 5.12 -15.35
C ALA A 25 -22.73 4.02 -14.93
N ALA A 26 -21.55 3.98 -15.56
CA ALA A 26 -20.43 3.38 -14.87
C ALA A 26 -20.30 4.15 -13.55
N PRO A 27 -20.20 3.47 -12.39
CA PRO A 27 -19.83 4.18 -11.18
C PRO A 27 -18.51 4.88 -11.51
N GLU A 28 -18.55 6.21 -11.57
CA GLU A 28 -17.34 6.98 -11.35
C GLU A 28 -16.83 6.44 -10.03
N SER A 29 -15.73 5.69 -10.08
CA SER A 29 -15.03 5.33 -8.87
C SER A 29 -14.72 6.68 -8.26
N GLU A 30 -15.50 7.08 -7.26
CA GLU A 30 -15.15 8.20 -6.41
C GLU A 30 -13.70 7.91 -6.08
N ALA A 31 -12.79 8.78 -6.55
CA ALA A 31 -11.44 8.80 -6.05
C ALA A 31 -11.64 9.04 -4.56
N GLY A 32 -11.67 7.93 -3.81
CA GLY A 32 -12.19 7.92 -2.45
C GLY A 32 -11.50 9.04 -1.71
N GLY A 33 -12.29 9.87 -1.03
CA GLY A 33 -11.79 10.97 -0.20
C GLY A 33 -11.02 10.44 1.01
N GLY A 34 -9.98 9.64 0.76
CA GLY A 34 -9.04 9.16 1.75
C GLY A 34 -8.14 10.31 2.15
N SER A 35 -7.98 10.50 3.45
CA SER A 35 -7.08 11.51 4.00
C SER A 35 -5.62 11.19 3.66
N LEU A 36 -4.76 12.20 3.58
CA LEU A 36 -3.32 11.98 3.48
C LEU A 36 -2.77 11.51 4.84
N TYR A 37 -1.93 10.48 4.80
CA TYR A 37 -1.20 10.01 5.98
C TYR A 37 0.11 10.80 6.17
N ASP A 38 0.30 11.35 7.37
CA ASP A 38 1.63 11.77 7.87
C ASP A 38 2.34 10.55 8.45
N ILE A 39 3.41 10.12 7.78
CA ILE A 39 4.14 8.89 8.09
C ILE A 39 5.56 9.25 8.55
N ARG A 40 5.90 8.79 9.76
CA ARG A 40 7.23 8.93 10.32
C ARG A 40 7.82 7.55 10.55
N ALA A 41 8.97 7.27 9.94
CA ALA A 41 9.64 5.99 10.05
C ALA A 41 11.03 6.15 10.65
N VAL A 42 11.40 5.27 11.57
CA VAL A 42 12.74 5.17 12.16
C VAL A 42 13.24 3.75 12.03
N ALA A 43 14.44 3.60 11.47
CA ALA A 43 15.08 2.29 11.36
C ALA A 43 15.91 1.98 12.60
N ASN A 44 15.85 0.73 13.06
CA ASN A 44 16.84 0.21 14.00
C ASN A 44 18.09 -0.21 13.23
N GLN A 45 19.26 0.15 13.74
CA GLN A 45 20.54 -0.27 13.18
C GLN A 45 20.70 -1.79 13.34
N ARG A 46 21.19 -2.45 12.28
CA ARG A 46 21.49 -3.90 12.31
C ARG A 46 22.93 -4.20 11.92
N THR A 47 23.36 -5.41 12.27
CA THR A 47 24.66 -5.95 11.87
C THR A 47 24.44 -7.03 10.81
N ALA A 48 25.16 -6.97 9.68
CA ALA A 48 25.14 -8.00 8.66
C ALA A 48 25.87 -9.25 9.19
N ARG A 49 25.20 -10.41 9.22
CA ARG A 49 25.82 -11.70 9.58
C ARG A 49 25.87 -12.64 8.37
N PRO A 50 26.89 -13.52 8.28
CA PRO A 50 26.94 -14.54 7.24
C PRO A 50 25.66 -15.41 7.24
N GLY A 51 25.05 -15.62 6.07
CA GLY A 51 23.78 -16.36 5.92
C GLY A 51 22.51 -15.50 5.97
N ASN A 52 22.61 -14.30 6.56
CA ASN A 52 21.79 -13.11 6.31
C ASN A 52 20.26 -13.23 6.25
N THR A 53 19.69 -14.00 7.17
CA THR A 53 18.26 -14.03 7.47
C THR A 53 17.86 -13.05 8.58
N ASP A 54 18.80 -12.22 9.04
CA ASP A 54 18.56 -11.31 10.16
C ASP A 54 17.52 -10.24 9.78
N VAL A 55 16.50 -10.15 10.64
CA VAL A 55 15.38 -9.24 10.45
C VAL A 55 15.77 -7.82 10.83
N ALA A 56 15.70 -6.88 9.90
CA ALA A 56 15.83 -5.45 10.17
C ALA A 56 14.47 -4.84 10.50
N SER A 57 14.37 -4.09 11.59
CA SER A 57 13.08 -3.54 12.04
C SER A 57 13.01 -2.04 11.82
N LEU A 58 11.89 -1.59 11.29
CA LEU A 58 11.45 -0.20 11.24
C LEU A 58 10.31 0.01 12.23
N PHE A 59 10.26 1.20 12.82
CA PHE A 59 9.14 1.68 13.62
C PHE A 59 8.47 2.84 12.90
N ILE A 60 7.18 2.73 12.63
CA ILE A 60 6.43 3.61 11.75
C ILE A 60 5.24 4.17 12.52
N SER A 61 5.15 5.49 12.67
CA SER A 61 3.96 6.17 13.18
C SER A 61 3.14 6.69 12.01
N VAL A 62 1.83 6.43 12.04
CA VAL A 62 0.88 6.87 11.01
C VAL A 62 -0.19 7.74 11.64
N ASN A 63 -0.32 8.97 11.13
CA ASN A 63 -1.34 9.92 11.54
C ASN A 63 -2.08 10.46 10.32
N ASN A 64 -3.28 10.99 10.52
CA ASN A 64 -4.03 11.77 9.56
C ASN A 64 -4.63 13.01 10.24
N GLU A 65 -5.48 13.75 9.52
CA GLU A 65 -6.15 14.95 10.06
C GLU A 65 -7.09 14.67 11.25
N PHE A 66 -7.51 13.41 11.43
CA PHE A 66 -8.35 12.96 12.54
C PHE A 66 -7.54 12.39 13.72
N GLY A 67 -6.22 12.31 13.58
CA GLY A 67 -5.30 11.82 14.61
C GLY A 67 -4.60 10.53 14.23
N VAL A 68 -4.35 9.68 15.23
CA VAL A 68 -3.58 8.44 15.07
C VAL A 68 -4.38 7.40 14.27
N VAL A 69 -3.74 6.75 13.30
CA VAL A 69 -4.36 5.70 12.47
C VAL A 69 -4.07 4.32 13.07
N TYR A 70 -5.11 3.50 13.21
CA TYR A 70 -5.08 2.16 13.81
C TYR A 70 -5.62 1.10 12.85
N GLY A 71 -5.31 -0.16 13.10
CA GLY A 71 -5.93 -1.30 12.42
C GLY A 71 -5.53 -1.46 10.95
N LEU A 72 -4.41 -0.88 10.52
CA LEU A 72 -3.90 -1.11 9.17
C LEU A 72 -3.45 -2.58 9.01
N ALA A 73 -4.01 -3.25 8.00
CA ALA A 73 -3.62 -4.61 7.66
C ALA A 73 -2.18 -4.64 7.11
N PRO A 74 -1.42 -5.74 7.25
CA PRO A 74 -0.09 -5.86 6.68
C PRO A 74 -0.02 -5.58 5.17
N SER A 75 -1.08 -5.93 4.42
CA SER A 75 -1.20 -5.63 2.98
C SER A 75 -1.33 -4.15 2.64
N SER A 76 -1.53 -3.29 3.64
CA SER A 76 -1.55 -1.83 3.46
C SER A 76 -0.15 -1.25 3.32
N PHE A 77 0.89 -2.02 3.61
CA PHE A 77 2.28 -1.56 3.64
C PHE A 77 3.04 -2.09 2.44
N ASP A 78 3.84 -1.23 1.84
CA ASP A 78 4.78 -1.57 0.78
C ASP A 78 6.14 -0.91 1.05
N VAL A 79 7.20 -1.55 0.55
CA VAL A 79 8.58 -1.08 0.69
C VAL A 79 9.23 -1.04 -0.68
N MET A 80 9.66 0.15 -1.07
CA MET A 80 10.45 0.37 -2.25
C MET A 80 11.91 0.57 -1.85
N THR A 81 12.81 -0.16 -2.50
CA THR A 81 14.24 0.03 -2.30
C THR A 81 14.73 1.11 -3.28
N GLY A 82 15.15 2.27 -2.77
CA GLY A 82 15.61 3.39 -3.59
C GLY A 82 17.12 3.35 -3.85
N TYR A 83 17.92 3.23 -2.78
CA TYR A 83 19.38 3.10 -2.87
C TYR A 83 19.84 1.92 -2.01
N VAL A 84 20.66 1.05 -2.60
CA VAL A 84 21.35 -0.05 -1.92
C VAL A 84 22.85 0.16 -2.02
N ALA A 85 23.58 -0.38 -1.03
CA ALA A 85 25.03 -0.53 -1.17
C ALA A 85 25.34 -1.33 -2.45
N LEU A 86 26.47 -1.04 -3.10
CA LEU A 86 26.87 -1.74 -4.33
C LEU A 86 26.97 -3.25 -4.06
N GLY A 87 26.24 -4.04 -4.85
CA GLY A 87 26.13 -5.50 -4.68
C GLY A 87 25.10 -5.95 -3.62
N GLY A 88 24.44 -5.00 -2.95
CA GLY A 88 23.37 -5.28 -2.00
C GLY A 88 22.06 -5.64 -2.71
N CYS A 89 21.12 -6.19 -1.96
CA CYS A 89 19.83 -6.59 -2.50
C CYS A 89 18.70 -5.66 -2.11
N ASN A 90 17.65 -5.71 -2.93
CA ASN A 90 16.34 -5.19 -2.55
C ASN A 90 15.88 -5.87 -1.26
N VAL A 91 15.04 -5.16 -0.52
CA VAL A 91 14.44 -5.64 0.71
C VAL A 91 12.99 -6.03 0.47
N GLU A 92 12.48 -6.93 1.29
CA GLU A 92 11.07 -7.31 1.32
C GLU A 92 10.53 -7.28 2.74
N ILE A 93 9.21 -7.13 2.86
CA ILE A 93 8.51 -7.14 4.14
C ILE A 93 8.36 -8.58 4.61
N ALA A 94 9.02 -8.91 5.72
CA ALA A 94 8.85 -10.20 6.40
C ALA A 94 7.61 -10.20 7.30
N SER A 95 7.35 -9.11 8.03
CA SER A 95 6.11 -8.95 8.79
C SER A 95 5.80 -7.50 9.11
N VAL A 96 4.53 -7.23 9.41
CA VAL A 96 4.07 -5.95 9.98
C VAL A 96 3.17 -6.24 11.17
N ALA A 97 3.40 -5.56 12.28
CA ALA A 97 2.59 -5.68 13.48
C ALA A 97 2.34 -4.30 14.10
N GLU A 98 1.13 -4.07 14.61
CA GLU A 98 0.82 -2.88 15.37
C GLU A 98 1.34 -3.04 16.81
N ALA A 99 2.21 -2.12 17.24
CA ALA A 99 2.76 -2.07 18.60
C ALA A 99 1.89 -1.21 19.55
N GLY A 100 0.84 -0.57 19.03
CA GLY A 100 -0.10 0.29 19.74
C GLY A 100 0.12 1.78 19.48
N SER A 101 -0.89 2.61 19.75
CA SER A 101 -0.86 4.07 19.53
C SER A 101 -0.48 4.46 18.08
N GLY A 102 -0.96 3.69 17.09
CA GLY A 102 -0.62 3.87 15.66
C GLY A 102 0.86 3.76 15.33
N LEU A 103 1.62 3.11 16.21
CA LEU A 103 2.98 2.68 15.96
C LEU A 103 2.95 1.26 15.38
N TYR A 104 3.60 1.08 14.23
CA TYR A 104 3.75 -0.18 13.54
C TYR A 104 5.21 -0.58 13.56
N LYS A 105 5.47 -1.85 13.86
CA LYS A 105 6.77 -2.49 13.65
C LYS A 105 6.72 -3.21 12.30
N MET A 106 7.61 -2.83 11.40
CA MET A 106 7.80 -3.51 10.12
C MET A 106 9.16 -4.19 10.13
N ASP A 107 9.13 -5.49 9.90
CA ASP A 107 10.31 -6.34 9.84
C ASP A 107 10.64 -6.62 8.37
N LEU A 108 11.89 -6.36 8.00
CA LEU A 108 12.44 -6.45 6.66
C LEU A 108 13.54 -7.50 6.59
N VAL A 109 13.62 -8.17 5.46
CA VAL A 109 14.70 -9.11 5.11
C VAL A 109 15.21 -8.80 3.69
N PRO A 110 16.41 -9.26 3.32
CA PRO A 110 16.82 -9.23 1.92
C PRO A 110 15.86 -10.06 1.09
N PHE A 111 15.65 -9.65 -0.17
CA PHE A 111 14.76 -10.32 -1.10
C PHE A 111 15.01 -11.83 -1.16
N THR A 112 13.99 -12.63 -0.82
CA THR A 112 14.14 -14.09 -0.65
C THR A 112 14.02 -14.86 -1.97
N GLY A 113 13.57 -14.21 -3.05
CA GLY A 113 13.51 -14.81 -4.38
C GLY A 113 14.89 -15.06 -5.01
N ASN A 114 15.99 -14.64 -4.38
CA ASN A 114 17.35 -14.96 -4.81
C ASN A 114 18.20 -15.41 -3.59
N PRO A 115 18.68 -16.67 -3.52
CA PRO A 115 19.46 -17.15 -2.38
C PRO A 115 20.84 -16.49 -2.24
N SER A 116 21.31 -15.77 -3.27
CA SER A 116 22.54 -14.96 -3.18
C SER A 116 22.30 -13.60 -2.55
N CYS A 117 21.03 -13.24 -2.30
CA CYS A 117 20.70 -11.96 -1.69
C CYS A 117 20.95 -11.95 -0.20
N GLN A 118 21.69 -10.93 0.22
CA GLN A 118 22.13 -10.80 1.59
C GLN A 118 22.32 -9.30 1.92
N TRP A 119 22.13 -8.93 3.19
CA TRP A 119 22.55 -7.61 3.67
C TRP A 119 24.04 -7.39 3.45
N LEU A 120 24.37 -6.35 2.68
CA LEU A 120 25.71 -5.76 2.71
C LEU A 120 25.74 -4.58 3.66
N ALA A 121 26.85 -4.38 4.36
CA ALA A 121 27.05 -3.21 5.19
C ALA A 121 26.93 -1.93 4.34
N GLY A 122 26.24 -0.93 4.88
CA GLY A 122 25.94 0.31 4.20
C GLY A 122 24.59 0.89 4.60
N ASN A 123 24.26 2.01 3.97
CA ASN A 123 22.98 2.68 4.16
C ASN A 123 22.03 2.28 3.02
N TYR A 124 20.84 1.82 3.41
CA TYR A 124 19.75 1.51 2.48
C TYR A 124 18.73 2.63 2.57
N SER A 125 18.43 3.29 1.44
CA SER A 125 17.35 4.26 1.36
C SER A 125 16.08 3.56 0.93
N LEU A 126 15.08 3.55 1.81
CA LEU A 126 13.83 2.83 1.62
C LEU A 126 12.68 3.83 1.54
N GLY A 127 11.83 3.69 0.53
CA GLY A 127 10.52 4.32 0.47
C GLY A 127 9.51 3.41 1.15
N ILE A 128 8.78 3.93 2.14
CA ILE A 128 7.68 3.23 2.79
C ILE A 128 6.39 3.84 2.25
N ILE A 129 5.54 3.01 1.66
CA ILE A 129 4.24 3.42 1.14
C ILE A 129 3.17 2.74 1.98
N ILE A 130 2.16 3.50 2.38
CA ILE A 130 1.01 2.98 3.12
C ILE A 130 -0.26 3.36 2.37
N ASN A 131 -1.02 2.34 1.98
CA ASN A 131 -2.32 2.45 1.31
C ASN A 131 -3.38 1.75 2.17
N GLY A 132 -4.04 2.53 3.02
CA GLY A 132 -5.10 2.03 3.89
C GLY A 132 -6.50 2.35 3.37
N PRO A 133 -7.55 1.86 4.05
CA PRO A 133 -8.92 2.10 3.63
C PRO A 133 -9.37 3.57 3.78
N SER A 134 -8.75 4.33 4.68
CA SER A 134 -9.10 5.71 4.98
C SER A 134 -8.10 6.74 4.44
N GLY A 135 -7.09 6.31 3.68
CA GLY A 135 -6.03 7.21 3.25
C GLY A 135 -4.79 6.54 2.69
N SER A 136 -3.87 7.38 2.22
CA SER A 136 -2.56 6.93 1.74
C SER A 136 -1.45 7.93 2.02
N GLY A 137 -0.21 7.46 2.00
CA GLY A 137 0.95 8.32 2.12
C GLY A 137 2.25 7.56 1.88
N SER A 138 3.36 8.30 1.81
CA SER A 138 4.68 7.72 1.69
C SER A 138 5.72 8.50 2.48
N THR A 139 6.76 7.82 2.96
CA THR A 139 7.92 8.44 3.61
C THR A 139 9.21 7.75 3.16
N VAL A 140 10.37 8.37 3.43
CA VAL A 140 11.68 7.79 3.14
C VAL A 140 12.43 7.61 4.45
N VAL A 141 13.05 6.45 4.63
CA VAL A 141 13.86 6.11 5.80
C VAL A 141 15.21 5.56 5.36
N THR A 142 16.25 5.87 6.13
CA THR A 142 17.57 5.27 5.96
C THR A 142 17.74 4.13 6.96
N LEU A 143 17.99 2.92 6.46
CA LEU A 143 18.31 1.74 7.25
C LEU A 143 19.83 1.50 7.23
N PRO A 144 20.53 1.75 8.36
CA PRO A 144 21.95 1.45 8.46
C PRO A 144 22.20 -0.01 8.81
N ILE A 145 22.93 -0.70 7.94
CA ILE A 145 23.47 -2.04 8.15
C ILE A 145 24.98 -1.90 8.39
N ARG A 146 25.50 -2.52 9.46
CA ARG A 146 26.92 -2.50 9.82
C ARG A 146 27.59 -3.86 9.75
#